data_AF-A0A086M8M1-F1
#
_entry.id   AF-A0A086M8M1-F1
#
_cell.length_a   1.000
_cell.length_b   1.000
_cell.length_c   1.000
_cell.angle_alpha   90.00
_cell.angle_beta   90.00
_cell.angle_gamma   90.00
#
_symmetry.space_group_name_H-M   'P 1'
#
loop_
_entity.id
_entity.type
_entity.pdbx_description
1 polymer ?
#
loop_
_entity_poly.entity_id
_entity_poly.type
_entity_poly.pdbx_seq_one_letter_code
_entity_poly.pdbx_strand_id
1 'polypeptide(L)'
;LRAWRRVFDSMDRDRDGFISRADLQKTPEFTLAKAQKLKYYDADKNNLIDFGEFVEALYNVDKEMFLESFEGFDQVDIQLEFDKYAIDDMSPTKKHIPESRVKEMMLDRKFTCVTSLDAKRLFQEMDVNKDGVVDLADFKECVQRR
;
A
#
# COMPACT_ATOMS: atom_id res chain seq x y z
N LEU A 1 10.02 -10.57 3.79
CA LEU A 1 9.69 -11.97 3.47
C LEU A 1 8.97 -12.72 4.60
N ARG A 2 9.50 -12.85 5.83
CA ARG A 2 8.81 -13.61 6.91
C ARG A 2 7.41 -13.09 7.28
N ALA A 3 7.18 -11.78 7.23
CA ALA A 3 5.86 -11.20 7.46
C ALA A 3 4.89 -11.56 6.32
N TRP A 4 5.30 -11.32 5.08
CA TRP A 4 4.58 -11.73 3.87
C TRP A 4 4.21 -13.22 3.87
N ARG A 5 5.15 -14.11 4.23
CA ARG A 5 4.85 -15.55 4.32
C ARG A 5 3.77 -15.86 5.35
N ARG A 6 3.81 -15.23 6.54
CA ARG A 6 2.76 -15.41 7.56
C ARG A 6 1.40 -14.96 7.06
N VAL A 7 1.34 -13.87 6.30
CA VAL A 7 0.08 -13.38 5.74
C VAL A 7 -0.42 -14.32 4.64
N PHE A 8 0.47 -14.78 3.76
CA PHE A 8 0.15 -15.81 2.75
C PHE A 8 -0.41 -17.07 3.40
N ASP A 9 0.29 -17.65 4.39
CA ASP A 9 -0.13 -18.87 5.09
C ASP A 9 -1.46 -18.71 5.83
N SER A 10 -1.82 -17.49 6.24
CA SER A 10 -3.11 -17.22 6.88
C SER A 10 -4.27 -17.21 5.88
N MET A 11 -3.97 -16.94 4.60
CA MET A 11 -4.92 -16.89 3.50
C MET A 11 -5.02 -18.23 2.77
N ASP A 12 -3.91 -18.96 2.61
CA ASP A 12 -3.83 -20.30 2.03
C ASP A 12 -4.46 -21.33 3.01
N ARG A 13 -5.80 -21.48 2.94
CA ARG A 13 -6.57 -22.21 3.97
C ARG A 13 -6.39 -23.71 3.88
N ASP A 14 -6.31 -24.24 2.66
CA ASP A 14 -6.09 -25.66 2.41
C ASP A 14 -4.60 -26.02 2.32
N ARG A 15 -3.70 -25.02 2.34
CA ARG A 15 -2.25 -25.17 2.40
C ARG A 15 -1.69 -25.84 1.16
N ASP A 16 -2.30 -25.58 0.01
CA ASP A 16 -1.84 -26.11 -1.27
C ASP A 16 -0.66 -25.31 -1.86
N GLY A 17 -0.30 -24.20 -1.23
CA GLY A 17 0.78 -23.32 -1.65
C GLY A 17 0.34 -22.20 -2.58
N PHE A 18 -0.96 -22.04 -2.80
CA PHE A 18 -1.57 -21.05 -3.67
C PHE A 18 -2.75 -20.35 -2.97
N ILE A 19 -3.14 -19.18 -3.48
CA ILE A 19 -4.38 -18.52 -3.08
C ILE A 19 -5.41 -18.67 -4.18
N SER A 20 -6.45 -19.45 -3.93
CA SER A 20 -7.57 -19.63 -4.84
C SER A 20 -8.69 -18.61 -4.60
N ARG A 21 -9.66 -18.57 -5.51
CA ARG A 21 -10.90 -17.80 -5.30
C ARG A 21 -11.67 -18.25 -4.05
N ALA A 22 -11.61 -19.53 -3.69
CA ALA A 22 -12.28 -20.07 -2.51
C ALA A 22 -11.64 -19.56 -1.22
N ASP A 23 -10.32 -19.36 -1.22
CA ASP A 23 -9.56 -18.78 -0.10
C ASP A 23 -9.89 -17.30 0.11
N LEU A 24 -9.94 -16.54 -0.99
CA LEU A 24 -10.32 -15.12 -0.96
C LEU A 24 -11.74 -14.93 -0.41
N GLN A 25 -12.69 -15.78 -0.80
CA GLN A 25 -14.08 -15.71 -0.30
C GLN A 25 -14.20 -15.99 1.21
N LYS A 26 -13.25 -16.71 1.79
CA LYS A 26 -13.22 -17.06 3.23
C LYS A 26 -12.38 -16.08 4.07
N THR A 27 -11.90 -15.00 3.46
CA THR A 27 -11.09 -13.97 4.11
C THR A 27 -11.89 -12.67 4.16
N PRO A 28 -12.56 -12.35 5.28
CA PRO A 28 -13.47 -11.20 5.39
C PRO A 28 -12.80 -9.85 5.09
N GLU A 29 -11.49 -9.74 5.35
CA GLU A 29 -10.67 -8.56 5.07
C GLU A 29 -10.48 -8.34 3.55
N PHE A 30 -10.82 -9.33 2.73
CA PHE A 30 -10.69 -9.29 1.28
C PHE A 30 -11.99 -8.88 0.61
N THR A 31 -12.16 -7.57 0.42
CA THR A 31 -13.32 -7.03 -0.27
C THR A 31 -13.40 -7.55 -1.71
N LEU A 32 -14.61 -7.57 -2.28
CA LEU A 32 -14.82 -7.98 -3.67
C LEU A 32 -13.98 -7.13 -4.64
N ALA A 33 -13.84 -5.82 -4.37
CA ALA A 33 -13.01 -4.92 -5.17
C ALA A 33 -11.53 -5.36 -5.18
N LYS A 34 -10.99 -5.70 -4.00
CA LYS A 34 -9.62 -6.18 -3.85
C LYS A 34 -9.41 -7.51 -4.58
N ALA A 35 -10.35 -8.44 -4.46
CA ALA A 35 -10.34 -9.73 -5.15
C ALA A 35 -10.39 -9.58 -6.68
N GLN A 36 -11.10 -8.56 -7.19
CA GLN A 36 -11.13 -8.27 -8.63
C GLN A 36 -9.79 -7.74 -9.13
N LYS A 37 -9.14 -6.82 -8.39
CA LYS A 37 -7.84 -6.27 -8.76
C LYS A 37 -6.71 -7.30 -8.71
N LEU A 38 -6.74 -8.24 -7.75
CA LEU A 38 -5.74 -9.33 -7.68
C LEU A 38 -5.66 -10.18 -8.95
N LYS A 39 -6.76 -10.36 -9.69
CA LYS A 39 -6.79 -11.19 -10.90
C LYS A 39 -5.83 -10.72 -12.00
N TYR A 40 -5.43 -9.45 -11.97
CA TYR A 40 -4.48 -8.91 -12.95
C TYR A 40 -3.03 -9.33 -12.69
N TYR A 41 -2.75 -9.96 -11.55
CA TYR A 41 -1.41 -10.39 -11.13
C TYR A 41 -1.17 -11.90 -11.22
N ASP A 42 -2.15 -12.67 -11.71
CA ASP A 42 -1.98 -14.06 -12.14
C ASP A 42 -1.20 -14.07 -13.47
N ALA A 43 0.13 -14.14 -13.37
CA ALA A 43 1.04 -13.95 -14.48
C ALA A 43 1.12 -15.18 -15.38
N ASP A 44 1.06 -16.37 -14.77
CA ASP A 44 1.08 -17.65 -15.48
C ASP A 44 -0.32 -18.10 -15.97
N LYS A 45 -1.38 -17.39 -15.55
CA LYS A 45 -2.78 -17.60 -15.93
C LYS A 45 -3.34 -18.94 -15.47
N ASN A 46 -2.84 -19.46 -14.35
CA ASN A 46 -3.30 -20.71 -13.76
C ASN A 46 -4.59 -20.55 -12.92
N ASN A 47 -5.11 -19.31 -12.77
CA ASN A 47 -6.26 -18.91 -11.94
C ASN A 47 -6.02 -19.01 -10.42
N LEU A 48 -4.78 -19.14 -10.02
CA LEU A 48 -4.30 -19.16 -8.65
C LEU A 48 -3.25 -18.05 -8.49
N ILE A 49 -2.92 -17.70 -7.25
CA ILE A 49 -1.87 -16.73 -6.95
C ILE A 49 -0.81 -17.44 -6.12
N ASP A 50 0.40 -17.58 -6.64
CA ASP A 50 1.53 -18.13 -5.89
C ASP A 50 2.13 -17.09 -4.91
N PHE A 51 3.10 -17.50 -4.09
CA PHE A 51 3.69 -16.59 -3.10
C PHE A 51 4.42 -15.38 -3.72
N GLY A 52 5.08 -15.56 -4.87
CA GLY A 52 5.80 -14.48 -5.56
C GLY A 52 4.82 -13.46 -6.13
N GLU A 53 3.78 -13.94 -6.81
CA GLU A 53 2.68 -13.12 -7.32
C GLU A 53 1.97 -12.41 -6.18
N PHE A 54 1.71 -13.10 -5.07
CA PHE A 54 1.01 -12.56 -3.90
C PHE A 54 1.67 -11.32 -3.31
N VAL A 55 2.99 -11.33 -3.14
CA VAL A 55 3.72 -10.20 -2.53
C VAL A 55 3.61 -8.95 -3.40
N GLU A 56 3.85 -9.08 -4.70
CA GLU A 56 3.75 -7.93 -5.62
C GLU A 56 2.29 -7.50 -5.82
N ALA A 57 1.37 -8.46 -5.97
CA ALA A 57 -0.04 -8.16 -6.19
C ALA A 57 -0.64 -7.38 -5.02
N LEU A 58 -0.46 -7.86 -3.79
CA LEU A 58 -1.08 -7.20 -2.64
C LEU A 58 -0.49 -5.84 -2.34
N TYR A 59 0.84 -5.67 -2.45
CA TYR A 59 1.44 -4.36 -2.29
C TYR A 59 0.84 -3.35 -3.29
N ASN A 60 0.76 -3.73 -4.58
CA ASN A 60 0.26 -2.82 -5.60
C ASN A 60 -1.25 -2.59 -5.50
N VAL A 61 -2.04 -3.61 -5.16
CA VAL A 61 -3.49 -3.46 -4.96
C VAL A 61 -3.79 -2.59 -3.74
N ASP A 62 -3.10 -2.79 -2.62
CA ASP A 62 -3.28 -1.93 -1.44
C ASP A 62 -2.88 -0.47 -1.73
N LYS A 63 -1.78 -0.28 -2.46
CA LYS A 63 -1.36 1.04 -2.93
C LYS A 63 -2.38 1.69 -3.85
N GLU A 64 -2.91 0.96 -4.81
CA GLU A 64 -3.94 1.45 -5.72
C GLU A 64 -5.19 1.87 -4.95
N MET A 65 -5.68 1.04 -4.03
CA MET A 65 -6.81 1.38 -3.16
C MET A 65 -6.52 2.56 -2.23
N PHE A 66 -5.27 2.70 -1.77
CA PHE A 66 -4.82 3.86 -1.01
C PHE A 66 -4.93 5.14 -1.83
N LEU A 67 -4.42 5.15 -3.06
CA LEU A 67 -4.49 6.31 -3.96
C LEU A 67 -5.94 6.63 -4.34
N GLU A 68 -6.75 5.62 -4.66
CA GLU A 68 -8.19 5.76 -4.91
C GLU A 68 -8.93 6.36 -3.71
N SER A 69 -8.43 6.18 -2.48
CA SER A 69 -9.06 6.79 -1.29
C SER A 69 -8.95 8.31 -1.21
N PHE A 70 -8.09 8.92 -2.03
CA PHE A 70 -7.99 10.38 -2.20
C PHE A 70 -8.79 10.88 -3.40
N GLU A 71 -9.48 10.01 -4.14
CA GLU A 71 -10.31 10.44 -5.26
C GLU A 71 -11.43 11.39 -4.77
N GLY A 72 -11.48 12.58 -5.37
CA GLY A 72 -12.45 13.62 -5.01
C GLY A 72 -12.03 14.53 -3.86
N PHE A 73 -10.86 14.31 -3.25
CA PHE A 73 -10.33 15.20 -2.22
C PHE A 73 -9.92 16.54 -2.85
N ASP A 74 -10.25 17.63 -2.16
CA ASP A 74 -9.77 18.95 -2.53
C ASP A 74 -8.37 19.24 -1.95
N GLN A 75 -7.86 20.45 -2.21
CA GLN A 75 -6.52 20.84 -1.74
C GLN A 75 -6.43 20.97 -0.20
N VAL A 76 -7.54 21.23 0.48
CA VAL A 76 -7.63 21.32 1.94
C VAL A 76 -7.66 19.91 2.54
N ASP A 77 -8.45 19.00 1.97
CA ASP A 77 -8.51 17.61 2.42
C ASP A 77 -7.12 16.93 2.33
N ILE A 78 -6.42 17.13 1.20
CA ILE A 78 -5.06 16.59 1.01
C ILE A 78 -4.08 17.20 2.01
N GLN A 79 -4.20 18.49 2.32
CA GLN A 79 -3.37 19.16 3.32
C GLN A 79 -3.59 18.54 4.72
N LEU A 80 -4.85 18.29 5.11
CA LEU A 80 -5.17 17.69 6.39
C LEU A 80 -4.63 16.26 6.52
N GLU A 81 -4.72 15.47 5.45
CA GLU A 81 -4.14 14.13 5.41
C GLU A 81 -2.61 14.15 5.49
N PHE A 82 -1.96 15.09 4.78
CA PHE A 82 -0.52 15.29 4.89
C PHE A 82 -0.12 15.66 6.33
N ASP A 83 -0.80 16.65 6.92
CA ASP A 83 -0.52 17.15 8.26
C ASP A 83 -0.70 16.11 9.37
N LYS A 84 -1.53 15.08 9.16
CA LYS A 84 -1.71 13.97 10.10
C LYS A 84 -0.41 13.18 10.32
N TYR A 85 0.42 13.07 9.28
CA TYR A 85 1.63 12.25 9.28
C TYR A 85 2.92 13.08 9.24
N ALA A 86 2.84 14.33 8.80
CA ALA A 86 4.00 15.19 8.68
C ALA A 86 4.53 15.63 10.05
N ILE A 87 5.85 15.70 10.17
CA ILE A 87 6.54 16.26 11.34
C ILE A 87 7.17 17.59 10.97
N ASP A 88 7.32 18.47 11.96
CA ASP A 88 8.10 19.69 11.86
C ASP A 88 9.51 19.38 12.38
N ASP A 89 10.51 19.48 11.52
CA ASP A 89 11.90 19.45 11.98
C ASP A 89 12.30 20.87 12.37
N MET A 90 13.24 21.05 13.30
CA MET A 90 13.62 22.38 13.82
C MET A 90 14.30 23.30 12.77
N SER A 91 14.27 22.92 11.49
CA SER A 91 14.73 23.69 10.33
C SER A 91 13.58 24.52 9.76
N PRO A 92 13.80 25.80 9.40
CA PRO A 92 12.73 26.74 9.01
C PRO A 92 12.05 26.45 7.67
N THR A 93 12.29 25.29 7.06
CA THR A 93 11.73 24.92 5.75
C THR A 93 11.06 23.56 5.79
N LYS A 94 9.75 23.65 6.08
CA LYS A 94 8.66 22.75 5.69
C LYS A 94 8.55 21.41 6.41
N LYS A 95 7.34 21.15 6.90
CA LYS A 95 6.88 19.85 7.36
C LYS A 95 7.14 18.78 6.28
N HIS A 96 7.46 17.57 6.71
CA HIS A 96 7.67 16.43 5.81
C HIS A 96 7.20 15.13 6.46
N ILE A 97 6.94 14.10 5.66
CA ILE A 97 6.56 12.77 6.14
C ILE A 97 7.80 11.86 6.09
N PRO A 98 8.39 11.46 7.23
CA PRO A 98 9.50 10.51 7.26
C PRO A 98 9.03 9.06 6.98
N GLU A 99 9.95 8.16 6.62
CA GLU A 99 9.65 6.74 6.35
C GLU A 99 8.86 6.07 7.50
N SER A 100 9.14 6.42 8.76
CA SER A 100 8.41 5.91 9.92
C SER A 100 6.93 6.26 9.89
N ARG A 101 6.58 7.46 9.39
CA ARG A 101 5.20 7.93 9.26
C ARG A 101 4.51 7.37 8.02
N VAL A 102 5.25 7.07 6.95
CA VAL A 102 4.74 6.26 5.82
C VAL A 102 4.32 4.88 6.30
N LYS A 103 5.12 4.23 7.16
CA LYS A 103 4.75 2.94 7.75
C LYS A 103 3.46 3.02 8.58
N GLU A 104 3.30 4.06 9.40
CA GLU A 104 2.08 4.30 10.16
C GLU A 104 0.87 4.53 9.23
N MET A 105 1.05 5.30 8.16
CA MET A 105 0.04 5.53 7.14
C MET A 105 -0.43 4.22 6.49
N MET A 106 0.48 3.32 6.12
CA MET A 106 0.13 2.02 5.57
C MET A 106 -0.69 1.17 6.56
N LEU A 107 -0.34 1.22 7.86
CA LEU A 107 -1.09 0.51 8.90
C LEU A 107 -2.50 1.09 9.09
N ASP A 108 -2.63 2.41 9.17
CA ASP A 108 -3.92 3.11 9.28
C ASP A 108 -4.84 2.80 8.10
N ARG A 109 -4.26 2.70 6.91
CA ARG A 109 -4.96 2.40 5.65
C ARG A 109 -5.16 0.90 5.43
N LYS A 110 -4.82 0.08 6.42
CA LYS A 110 -5.05 -1.38 6.46
C LYS A 110 -4.42 -2.13 5.28
N PHE A 111 -3.19 -1.76 4.91
CA PHE A 111 -2.39 -2.57 4.00
C PHE A 111 -2.30 -4.00 4.54
N THR A 112 -2.39 -4.97 3.63
CA THR A 112 -2.44 -6.41 3.93
C THR A 112 -1.20 -6.89 4.66
N CYS A 113 -0.05 -6.36 4.28
CA CYS A 113 1.21 -6.58 4.95
C CYS A 113 2.01 -5.27 4.95
N VAL A 114 2.62 -4.97 6.10
CA VAL A 114 3.48 -3.79 6.25
C VAL A 114 4.81 -4.23 6.83
N THR A 115 5.87 -4.17 6.02
CA THR A 115 7.25 -4.32 6.46
C THR A 115 8.04 -3.03 6.24
N SER A 116 9.24 -2.95 6.82
CA SER A 116 10.13 -1.80 6.57
C SER A 116 10.51 -1.67 5.09
N LEU A 117 10.61 -2.79 4.36
CA LEU A 117 10.88 -2.73 2.91
C LEU A 117 9.71 -2.14 2.14
N ASP A 118 8.48 -2.49 2.51
CA ASP A 118 7.28 -1.98 1.85
C ASP A 118 7.08 -0.48 2.17
N ALA A 119 7.32 -0.07 3.42
CA ALA A 119 7.29 1.35 3.81
C ALA A 119 8.36 2.17 3.09
N LYS A 120 9.58 1.66 2.98
CA LYS A 120 10.65 2.29 2.20
C LYS A 120 10.30 2.38 0.72
N ARG A 121 9.71 1.33 0.14
CA ARG A 121 9.27 1.31 -1.26
C ARG A 121 8.21 2.39 -1.49
N LEU A 122 7.19 2.48 -0.63
CA LEU A 122 6.16 3.50 -0.77
C LEU A 122 6.73 4.91 -0.56
N PHE A 123 7.62 5.10 0.42
CA PHE A 123 8.31 6.38 0.62
C PHE A 123 9.05 6.83 -0.65
N GLN A 124 9.80 5.94 -1.29
CA GLN A 124 10.52 6.24 -2.53
C GLN A 124 9.59 6.49 -3.74
N GLU A 125 8.41 5.87 -3.74
CA GLU A 125 7.38 6.13 -4.75
C GLU A 125 6.65 7.47 -4.50
N MET A 126 6.57 7.92 -3.24
CA MET A 126 6.00 9.21 -2.83
C MET A 126 6.98 10.38 -3.01
N ASP A 127 8.28 10.18 -2.79
CA ASP A 127 9.35 11.16 -3.04
C ASP A 127 9.55 11.33 -4.56
N VAL A 128 8.69 12.14 -5.17
CA VAL A 128 8.61 12.28 -6.63
C VAL A 128 9.85 12.98 -7.18
N ASN A 129 10.31 14.01 -6.48
CA ASN A 129 11.45 14.82 -6.89
C ASN A 129 12.81 14.17 -6.55
N LYS A 130 12.82 13.13 -5.69
CA LYS A 130 13.97 12.34 -5.24
C LYS A 130 14.98 13.13 -4.40
N ASP A 131 14.51 14.10 -3.62
CA ASP A 131 15.34 14.88 -2.70
C ASP A 131 15.54 14.20 -1.34
N GLY A 132 14.89 13.04 -1.12
CA GLY A 132 15.01 12.25 0.10
C GLY A 132 14.04 12.67 1.20
N VAL A 133 13.09 13.57 0.91
CA VAL A 133 11.95 13.87 1.79
C VAL A 133 10.62 13.69 1.05
N VAL A 134 9.53 13.49 1.79
CA VAL A 134 8.18 13.56 1.23
C VAL A 134 7.53 14.82 1.77
N ASP A 135 7.58 15.89 0.98
CA ASP A 135 6.93 17.15 1.32
C ASP A 135 5.48 17.19 0.82
N LEU A 136 4.79 18.32 1.03
CA LEU A 136 3.40 18.49 0.60
C LEU A 136 3.26 18.42 -0.94
N ALA A 137 4.23 18.95 -1.68
CA ALA A 137 4.20 18.92 -3.14
C ALA A 137 4.35 17.49 -3.64
N ASP A 138 5.29 16.72 -3.08
CA ASP A 138 5.46 15.30 -3.38
C ASP A 138 4.18 14.51 -3.05
N PHE A 139 3.61 14.73 -1.86
CA PHE A 139 2.37 14.07 -1.44
C PHE A 139 1.21 14.37 -2.39
N LYS A 140 1.00 15.64 -2.75
CA LYS A 140 -0.02 16.06 -3.71
C LYS A 140 0.19 15.44 -5.08
N GLU A 141 1.40 15.49 -5.61
CA GLU A 141 1.72 14.91 -6.90
C GLU A 141 1.49 13.40 -6.89
N CYS A 142 1.88 12.71 -5.82
CA CYS A 142 1.69 11.27 -5.66
C CYS A 142 0.19 10.88 -5.65
N VAL A 143 -0.62 11.50 -4.78
CA VAL A 143 -2.04 11.11 -4.60
C VAL A 143 -2.97 11.63 -5.70
N GLN A 144 -2.54 12.64 -6.46
CA GLN A 144 -3.32 13.20 -7.59
C GLN A 144 -2.82 12.70 -8.95
N ARG A 145 -1.79 11.85 -9.00
CA ARG A 145 -1.28 11.26 -10.24
C ARG A 145 -2.34 10.36 -10.86
N ARG A 146 -2.79 10.71 -12.07
CA ARG A 146 -3.67 9.89 -12.91
C ARG A 146 -2.90 9.27 -14.06
#